data_AF-A0AAU5HT80-F1
#
_entry.id   AF-A0AAU5HT80-F1
#
_cell.length_a   1.000
_cell.length_b   1.000
_cell.length_c   1.000
_cell.angle_alpha   90.00
_cell.angle_beta   90.00
_cell.angle_gamma   90.00
#
_symmetry.space_group_name_H-M   'P 1'
#
loop_
_entity.id
_entity.type
_entity.pdbx_description
1 polymer ?
#
loop_
_entity_poly.entity_id
_entity_poly.type
_entity_poly.pdbx_seq_one_letter_code
_entity_poly.pdbx_strand_id
1 'polypeptide(L)' 'MQARAECVAVILVTHNVRHAMMVGDHFAVFIRGQKADDFRKGERTREQITDLMAGGEAMAHLEAELAQLQAEAETEV' A
#
# COMPACT_ATOMS: atom_id res chain seq x y z
N MET A 1 -8.59 -14.54 19.87
CA MET A 1 -7.15 -14.20 19.70
C MET A 1 -6.29 -15.22 20.44
N GLN A 2 -6.17 -16.44 19.90
CA GLN A 2 -5.43 -17.52 20.58
C GLN A 2 -3.91 -17.29 20.49
N ALA A 3 -3.42 -16.89 19.31
CA ALA A 3 -2.01 -16.53 19.10
C ALA A 3 -1.50 -15.39 19.99
N ARG A 4 -2.32 -14.37 20.27
CA ARG A 4 -1.94 -13.26 21.17
C ARG A 4 -1.77 -13.73 22.62
N ALA A 5 -2.56 -14.72 23.04
CA ALA A 5 -2.45 -15.32 24.38
C ALA A 5 -1.22 -16.24 24.50
N GLU A 6 -0.74 -16.78 23.38
CA GLU A 6 0.45 -17.63 23.30
C GLU A 6 1.75 -16.84 23.05
N CYS A 7 1.71 -15.50 23.09
CA CYS A 7 2.85 -14.63 22.76
C CYS A 7 3.47 -14.88 21.37
N VAL A 8 2.66 -15.31 20.41
CA VAL A 8 3.09 -15.54 19.03
C VAL A 8 2.78 -14.32 18.18
N ALA A 9 3.81 -13.79 17.50
CA ALA A 9 3.63 -12.74 16.49
C ALA A 9 3.07 -13.35 15.19
N VAL A 10 2.02 -12.76 14.65
CA VAL A 10 1.39 -13.18 13.39
C VAL A 10 1.51 -12.05 12.39
N ILE A 11 2.14 -12.32 11.25
CA ILE A 11 2.23 -11.40 10.12
C ILE A 11 1.26 -11.88 9.05
N LEU A 12 0.21 -11.09 8.79
CA LEU A 12 -0.72 -11.32 7.69
C LEU A 12 -0.38 -10.40 6.52
N VAL A 13 -0.06 -10.99 5.37
CA VAL A 13 0.14 -10.25 4.11
C VAL A 13 -1.13 -10.37 3.27
N THR A 14 -1.77 -9.24 2.97
CA THR A 14 -2.96 -9.20 2.13
C THR A 14 -3.04 -7.89 1.37
N HIS A 15 -3.62 -7.93 0.16
CA HIS A 15 -3.97 -6.74 -0.61
C HIS A 15 -5.38 -6.22 -0.26
N ASN A 16 -6.11 -6.87 0.64
CA ASN A 16 -7.47 -6.51 0.99
C ASN A 16 -7.51 -5.72 2.30
N VAL A 17 -7.77 -4.41 2.21
CA VAL A 17 -7.84 -3.49 3.34
C VAL A 17 -8.85 -3.96 4.40
N ARG A 18 -10.01 -4.49 3.98
CA ARG A 18 -11.05 -4.96 4.92
C ARG A 18 -10.53 -6.10 5.78
N HIS A 19 -9.85 -7.09 5.18
CA HIS A 19 -9.27 -8.20 5.93
C HIS A 19 -8.15 -7.75 6.86
N ALA A 20 -7.25 -6.88 6.37
CA ALA A 20 -6.17 -6.32 7.17
C ALA A 20 -6.73 -5.63 8.43
N MET A 21 -7.68 -4.70 8.27
CA MET A 21 -8.24 -3.91 9.38
C MET A 21 -9.08 -4.75 10.38
N MET A 22 -9.61 -5.89 9.93
CA MET A 22 -10.41 -6.78 10.78
C MET A 22 -9.55 -7.48 11.84
N VAL A 23 -8.31 -7.84 11.51
CA VAL A 23 -7.45 -8.66 12.37
C VAL A 23 -6.19 -7.95 12.87
N GLY A 24 -5.73 -6.90 12.18
CA GLY A 24 -4.50 -6.19 12.50
C GLY A 24 -4.67 -5.10 13.56
N ASP A 25 -3.60 -4.87 14.30
CA ASP A 25 -3.38 -3.75 15.23
C ASP A 25 -2.22 -2.83 14.79
N HIS A 26 -1.29 -3.36 13.99
CA HIS A 26 -0.18 -2.66 13.35
C HIS A 26 -0.14 -2.96 11.85
N PHE A 27 0.14 -1.94 11.04
CA PHE A 27 0.07 -2.02 9.59
C PHE A 27 1.33 -1.43 8.97
N ALA A 28 1.92 -2.17 8.04
CA ALA A 28 2.97 -1.67 7.17
C ALA A 28 2.51 -1.87 5.72
N VAL A 29 2.56 -0.80 4.92
CA VAL A 29 2.23 -0.86 3.49
C VAL A 29 3.53 -0.82 2.71
N PHE A 30 3.65 -1.70 1.72
CA PHE A 30 4.81 -1.78 0.84
C PHE A 30 4.41 -1.44 -0.59
N ILE A 31 5.22 -0.60 -1.24
CA ILE A 31 5.08 -0.23 -2.66
C ILE A 31 6.43 -0.52 -3.32
N ARG A 32 6.42 -1.35 -4.37
CA ARG A 32 7.64 -1.75 -5.13
C ARG A 32 8.80 -2.22 -4.24
N GLY A 33 8.51 -2.97 -3.18
CA GLY A 33 9.51 -3.50 -2.25
C GLY A 33 10.04 -2.51 -1.21
N GLN A 34 9.51 -1.27 -1.18
CA GLN A 34 9.84 -0.28 -0.16
C GLN A 34 8.68 -0.07 0.79
N LYS A 35 8.97 0.18 2.08
CA LYS A 35 7.94 0.50 3.08
C LYS A 35 7.43 1.91 2.82
N ALA A 36 6.19 2.02 2.38
CA ALA A 36 5.53 3.28 2.04
C ALA A 36 4.88 3.95 3.25
N ASP A 37 4.29 3.17 4.15
CA ASP A 37 3.70 3.70 5.39
C ASP A 37 3.76 2.65 6.51
N ASP A 38 3.71 3.12 7.75
CA ASP A 38 3.80 2.32 8.96
C ASP A 38 2.97 2.99 10.08
N PHE A 39 1.91 2.32 10.53
CA PHE A 39 0.92 2.92 11.42
C PHE A 39 0.16 1.90 12.26
N ARG A 40 -0.41 2.36 13.37
CA ARG A 40 -1.31 1.61 14.25
C ARG A 40 -2.77 1.77 13.85
N LYS A 41 -3.60 0.84 14.30
CA LYS A 41 -5.05 0.90 14.11
C LYS A 41 -5.63 2.22 14.59
N GLY A 42 -6.34 2.92 13.71
CA GLY A 42 -6.99 4.22 13.98
C GLY A 42 -6.18 5.44 13.53
N GLU A 43 -4.91 5.29 13.17
CA GLU A 43 -4.07 6.40 12.68
C GLU A 43 -4.28 6.70 11.17
N ARG A 44 -4.97 5.81 10.47
CA ARG A 44 -5.35 5.94 9.05
C ARG A 44 -6.79 5.52 8.83
N THR A 45 -7.45 6.20 7.90
CA THR A 45 -8.78 5.83 7.39
C THR A 45 -8.67 4.69 6.38
N ARG A 46 -9.78 3.98 6.17
CA ARG A 46 -9.84 2.90 5.18
C ARG A 46 -9.51 3.41 3.78
N GLU A 47 -9.99 4.60 3.44
CA GLU A 47 -9.79 5.25 2.15
C GLU A 47 -8.30 5.54 1.92
N GLN A 48 -7.61 6.14 2.90
CA GLN A 48 -6.16 6.40 2.81
C GLN A 48 -5.35 5.11 2.62
N ILE A 49 -5.71 4.03 3.32
CA ILE A 49 -5.02 2.74 3.17
C ILE A 49 -5.31 2.15 1.78
N THR A 50 -6.52 2.33 1.27
CA THR A 50 -6.90 1.85 -0.07
C THR A 50 -6.08 2.56 -1.13
N ASP A 51 -5.92 3.88 -1.02
CA ASP A 51 -5.10 4.67 -1.95
C ASP A 51 -3.61 4.27 -1.87
N LEU A 52 -3.08 4.07 -0.66
CA LEU A 52 -1.71 3.58 -0.45
C LEU A 52 -1.50 2.19 -1.07
N MET A 53 -2.44 1.26 -0.87
CA MET A 53 -2.37 -0.09 -1.45
C MET A 53 -2.59 -0.10 -2.97
N ALA A 54 -3.33 0.86 -3.51
CA ALA A 54 -3.47 1.07 -4.96
C ALA A 54 -2.21 1.64 -5.61
N GLY A 55 -1.17 1.98 -4.83
CA GLY A 55 0.12 2.43 -5.32
C GLY A 55 0.43 3.90 -5.03
N GLY A 56 -0.48 4.64 -4.39
CA GLY A 56 -0.27 6.01 -3.91
C GLY A 56 0.31 6.97 -4.96
N GLU A 57 1.05 7.99 -4.50
CA GLU A 57 1.75 8.96 -5.36
C GLU A 57 2.75 8.31 -6.32
N ALA A 58 3.29 7.13 -5.98
CA ALA A 58 4.28 6.44 -6.80
C ALA A 58 3.70 5.85 -8.10
N MET A 59 2.41 5.52 -8.14
CA MET A 59 1.75 5.17 -9.41
C MET A 59 1.48 6.41 -10.26
N ALA A 60 1.02 7.51 -9.66
CA ALA A 60 0.82 8.77 -10.38
C ALA A 60 2.12 9.28 -11.03
N HIS A 61 3.25 9.16 -10.33
CA HIS A 61 4.56 9.51 -10.87
C HIS A 61 4.97 8.63 -12.06
N LEU A 62 4.76 7.31 -11.95
CA LEU A 62 5.11 6.39 -13.04
C LEU A 62 4.20 6.57 -14.26
N GLU A 63 2.90 6.82 -14.04
CA GLU A 63 1.96 7.17 -15.11
C GLU A 63 2.38 8.47 -15.81
N ALA A 64 2.85 9.47 -15.07
CA ALA A 64 3.36 10.71 -15.64
C ALA A 64 4.64 10.50 -16.47
N GLU A 65 5.60 9.72 -15.97
CA GLU A 65 6.82 9.37 -16.73
C GLU A 65 6.49 8.60 -18.01
N LEU A 66 5.57 7.62 -17.95
CA LEU A 66 5.13 6.88 -19.13
C LEU A 66 4.42 7.77 -20.15
N ALA A 67 3.57 8.69 -19.71
CA ALA A 67 2.90 9.64 -20.59
C ALA A 67 3.89 10.59 -21.28
N GLN A 68 4.94 11.05 -20.59
CA GLN A 68 6.00 11.85 -21.19
C GLN A 68 6.77 11.08 -22.27
N LEU A 69 7.18 9.84 -21.99
CA LEU A 69 7.89 9.01 -22.97
C LEU A 69 7.04 8.70 -24.21
N GLN A 70 5.72 8.51 -24.04
CA GLN A 70 4.80 8.32 -25.16
C GLN A 70 4.68 9.58 -26.01
N ALA A 71 4.57 10.76 -25.39
CA ALA A 71 4.50 12.03 -26.11
C ALA A 71 5.78 12.34 -26.89
N GLU A 72 6.96 12.02 -26.32
CA GLU A 72 8.24 12.16 -27.00
C GLU A 72 8.34 11.24 -28.22
N ALA A 73 7.91 9.98 -28.10
CA ALA A 73 7.92 9.01 -29.19
C ALA A 73 6.96 9.38 -30.35
N GLU A 74 5.87 10.10 -30.08
CA GLU A 74 4.94 10.59 -31.10
C GLU A 74 5.44 11.87 -31.81
N THR A 75 6.40 12.59 -31.22
CA THR A 75 6.94 13.84 -31.79
C THR A 75 8.12 13.60 -32.76
N GLU A 76 8.69 12.39 -32.78
CA GLU A 76 9.78 11.99 -33.68
C GLU A 76 9.31 11.31 -35.00
N VAL A 77 8.00 11.24 -35.27
CA VAL A 77 7.41 10.72 -36.53
C VAL A 77 6.82 11.84 -37.38
#